data_AF-R7N4K1-F1
#
_entry.id   AF-R7N4K1-F1
#
_cell.length_a   1.000
_cell.length_b   1.000
_cell.length_c   1.000
_cell.angle_alpha   90.00
_cell.angle_beta   90.00
_cell.angle_gamma   90.00
#
_symmetry.space_group_name_H-M   'P 1'
#
loop_
_entity.id
_entity.type
_entity.pdbx_description
1 polymer ?
#
loop_
_entity_poly.entity_id
_entity_poly.type
_entity_poly.pdbx_seq_one_letter_code
_entity_poly.pdbx_strand_id
1 'polypeptide(L)'
;MIEYYAKVQGQDLEIIDIVESQIQELGNIDKNGDIFRYPTSYSLEYRFDNIDIDLKNVYEFMQGIFNFCDGCDSEFEVVAEWESDMQTEMAQYADWY
;
A
#
# COMPACT_ATOMS: atom_id res chain seq x y z
N MET A 1 6.01 -1.11 -10.95
CA MET A 1 6.05 0.35 -11.11
C MET A 1 6.92 0.97 -10.02
N ILE A 2 6.58 0.81 -8.73
CA ILE A 2 7.44 1.24 -7.59
C ILE A 2 8.87 0.70 -7.68
N GLU A 3 9.06 -0.60 -7.92
CA GLU A 3 10.41 -1.17 -8.07
C GLU A 3 11.24 -0.51 -9.18
N TYR A 4 10.59 -0.10 -10.27
CA TYR A 4 11.30 0.54 -11.38
C TYR A 4 11.86 1.90 -10.93
N TYR A 5 11.02 2.74 -10.33
CA TYR A 5 11.43 4.05 -9.83
C TYR A 5 12.45 3.93 -8.68
N ALA A 6 12.26 2.99 -7.75
CA ALA A 6 13.20 2.73 -6.67
C ALA A 6 14.58 2.31 -7.21
N LYS A 7 14.63 1.41 -8.22
CA LYS A 7 15.88 1.02 -8.90
C LYS A 7 16.56 2.19 -9.61
N VAL A 8 15.80 3.03 -10.31
CA VAL A 8 16.33 4.22 -11.01
C VAL A 8 16.92 5.23 -10.03
N GLN A 9 16.32 5.39 -8.85
CA GLN A 9 16.78 6.29 -7.81
C GLN A 9 17.88 5.70 -6.91
N GLY A 10 18.27 4.44 -7.12
CA GLY A 10 19.29 3.75 -6.30
C GLY A 10 18.83 3.49 -4.87
N GLN A 11 17.51 3.38 -4.65
CA GLN A 11 16.96 3.07 -3.33
C GLN A 11 17.09 1.57 -3.01
N ASP A 12 17.16 1.28 -1.71
CA ASP A 12 17.13 -0.09 -1.21
C ASP A 12 15.73 -0.68 -1.40
N LEU A 13 15.67 -1.89 -1.94
CA LEU A 13 14.43 -2.61 -2.20
C LEU A 13 14.02 -3.48 -1.01
N GLU A 14 14.87 -3.64 0.00
CA GLU A 14 14.58 -4.46 1.19
C GLU A 14 13.25 -4.05 1.84
N ILE A 15 12.95 -2.75 1.88
CA ILE A 15 11.70 -2.27 2.45
C ILE A 15 10.47 -2.70 1.64
N ILE A 16 10.59 -2.81 0.31
CA ILE A 16 9.50 -3.29 -0.56
C ILE A 16 9.25 -4.77 -0.28
N ASP A 17 10.32 -5.56 -0.18
CA ASP A 17 10.23 -7.00 0.11
C ASP A 17 9.59 -7.24 1.50
N ILE A 18 9.98 -6.45 2.51
CA ILE A 18 9.41 -6.51 3.85
C ILE A 18 7.90 -6.21 3.80
N VAL A 19 7.51 -5.10 3.18
CA VAL A 19 6.09 -4.71 3.14
C VAL A 19 5.26 -5.68 2.30
N GLU A 20 5.80 -6.21 1.21
CA GLU A 20 5.12 -7.26 0.44
C GLU A 20 4.85 -8.50 1.29
N SER A 21 5.84 -8.97 2.06
CA SER A 21 5.65 -10.09 3.00
C SER A 21 4.58 -9.78 4.04
N GLN A 22 4.53 -8.56 4.58
CA GLN A 22 3.53 -8.14 5.56
C GLN A 22 2.13 -8.09 4.97
N ILE A 23 1.96 -7.58 3.74
CA ILE A 23 0.68 -7.57 3.04
C ILE A 23 0.20 -9.00 2.77
N GLN A 24 1.09 -9.91 2.38
CA GLN A 24 0.77 -11.32 2.18
C GLN A 24 0.35 -11.99 3.49
N GLU A 25 1.04 -11.71 4.60
CA GLU A 25 0.66 -12.19 5.93
C GLU A 25 -0.75 -11.69 6.31
N LEU A 26 -1.03 -10.40 6.13
CA LEU A 26 -2.35 -9.83 6.37
C LEU A 26 -3.43 -10.48 5.50
N GLY A 27 -3.13 -10.74 4.22
CA GLY A 27 -4.04 -11.45 3.32
C GLY A 27 -4.25 -12.92 3.69
N ASN A 28 -3.30 -13.56 4.36
CA ASN A 28 -3.48 -14.92 4.90
C ASN A 28 -4.37 -14.91 6.15
N ILE A 29 -4.28 -13.86 6.96
CA ILE A 29 -5.14 -13.65 8.12
C ILE A 29 -6.56 -13.33 7.67
N ASP A 30 -6.73 -12.31 6.82
CA ASP A 30 -8.04 -11.78 6.41
C ASP A 30 -8.13 -11.58 4.89
N LYS A 31 -8.17 -12.70 4.16
CA LYS A 31 -8.17 -12.72 2.68
C LYS A 31 -9.28 -11.89 2.04
N ASN A 32 -10.46 -11.85 2.66
CA ASN A 32 -11.63 -11.14 2.14
C ASN A 32 -11.78 -9.75 2.78
N GLY A 33 -10.88 -9.39 3.71
CA GLY A 33 -10.97 -8.21 4.55
C GLY A 33 -12.20 -8.21 5.47
N ASP A 34 -12.87 -9.35 5.70
CA ASP A 34 -14.14 -9.43 6.41
C ASP A 34 -13.98 -9.80 7.89
N ILE A 35 -12.84 -10.38 8.28
CA ILE A 35 -12.62 -10.89 9.64
C ILE A 35 -12.57 -9.78 10.67
N PHE A 36 -11.85 -8.69 10.39
CA PHE A 36 -11.77 -7.56 11.33
C PHE A 36 -13.06 -6.73 11.35
N ARG A 37 -13.80 -6.67 10.23
CA ARG A 37 -15.09 -5.96 10.14
C ARG A 37 -16.23 -6.73 10.79
N TYR A 38 -16.21 -8.05 10.66
CA TYR A 38 -17.22 -8.97 11.17
C TYR A 38 -16.53 -10.00 12.07
N PRO A 39 -16.32 -9.67 13.37
CA PRO A 39 -15.56 -10.50 14.29
C PRO A 39 -16.28 -11.81 14.66
N THR A 40 -17.50 -12.01 14.17
CA THR A 40 -18.28 -13.24 14.32
C THR A 40 -18.71 -13.81 12.97
N SER A 41 -18.89 -15.13 12.93
CA SER A 41 -19.56 -15.82 11.83
C SER A 41 -21.07 -15.55 11.86
N TYR A 42 -21.78 -15.99 10.81
CA TYR A 42 -23.25 -15.94 10.77
C TYR A 42 -23.90 -16.65 11.99
N SER A 43 -23.25 -17.70 12.49
CA SER A 43 -23.70 -18.47 13.66
C SER A 43 -23.24 -17.87 15.00
N LEU A 44 -22.73 -16.63 15.01
CA LEU A 44 -22.19 -15.92 16.17
C LEU A 44 -20.93 -16.53 16.79
N GLU A 45 -20.21 -17.37 16.04
CA GLU A 45 -18.92 -17.89 16.50
C GLU A 45 -17.86 -16.81 16.33
N TYR A 46 -17.09 -16.53 17.38
CA TYR A 46 -15.99 -15.56 17.29
C TYR A 46 -14.90 -16.07 16.36
N ARG A 47 -14.44 -15.19 15.44
CA ARG A 47 -13.32 -15.49 14.54
C ARG A 47 -11.98 -15.49 15.28
N PHE A 48 -11.90 -14.72 16.36
CA PHE A 48 -10.80 -14.74 17.32
C PHE A 48 -11.32 -15.19 18.68
N ASP A 49 -11.52 -16.50 18.85
CA ASP A 49 -11.97 -17.08 20.13
C ASP A 49 -10.77 -17.63 20.92
N ASN A 50 -10.67 -17.30 22.21
CA ASN A 50 -9.57 -17.69 23.10
C ASN A 50 -8.16 -17.38 22.55
N ILE A 51 -8.02 -16.26 21.83
CA ILE A 51 -6.73 -15.75 21.34
C ILE A 51 -6.42 -14.45 22.08
N ASP A 52 -5.23 -14.38 22.67
CA ASP A 52 -4.69 -13.14 23.20
C ASP A 52 -4.15 -12.30 22.04
N ILE A 53 -4.79 -11.17 21.77
CA ILE A 53 -4.37 -10.25 20.71
C ILE A 53 -3.51 -9.15 21.32
N ASP A 54 -2.25 -9.06 20.85
CA ASP A 54 -1.41 -7.90 21.12
C ASP A 54 -1.85 -6.72 20.24
N LEU A 55 -2.76 -5.91 20.78
CA LEU A 55 -3.31 -4.74 20.10
C LEU A 55 -2.24 -3.71 19.72
N LYS A 56 -1.16 -3.60 20.50
CA LYS A 56 -0.07 -2.67 20.18
C LYS A 56 0.66 -3.14 18.93
N ASN A 57 1.03 -4.41 18.89
CA ASN A 57 1.70 -4.98 17.72
C ASN A 57 0.81 -4.91 16.46
N VAL A 58 -0.49 -5.18 16.58
CA VAL A 58 -1.43 -5.03 15.45
C VAL A 58 -1.46 -3.59 14.95
N TYR A 59 -1.54 -2.61 15.86
CA TYR A 59 -1.52 -1.20 15.48
C TYR A 59 -0.21 -0.80 14.78
N GLU A 60 0.94 -1.12 15.37
CA GLU A 60 2.26 -0.77 14.82
C GLU A 60 2.49 -1.43 13.45
N PHE A 61 2.08 -2.69 13.28
CA PHE A 61 2.11 -3.41 12.02
C PHE A 61 1.26 -2.73 10.94
N MET A 62 -0.01 -2.45 11.22
CA MET A 62 -0.93 -1.81 10.27
C MET A 62 -0.46 -0.39 9.91
N GLN A 63 -0.02 0.37 10.91
CA GLN A 63 0.51 1.72 10.71
C GLN A 63 1.75 1.72 9.80
N GLY A 64 2.64 0.73 9.94
CA GLY A 64 3.81 0.57 9.09
C GLY A 64 3.43 0.38 7.61
N ILE A 65 2.49 -0.53 7.34
CA ILE A 65 1.99 -0.78 5.99
C ILE A 65 1.33 0.49 5.41
N PHE A 66 0.48 1.16 6.18
CA PHE A 66 -0.22 2.36 5.71
C PHE A 66 0.76 3.50 5.38
N ASN A 67 1.70 3.78 6.28
CA ASN A 67 2.70 4.82 6.04
C ASN A 67 3.54 4.54 4.78
N PHE A 68 3.86 3.27 4.51
CA PHE A 68 4.57 2.89 3.28
C PHE A 68 3.70 3.14 2.03
N CYS A 69 2.44 2.72 2.06
CA CYS A 69 1.49 2.94 0.97
C CYS A 69 1.26 4.44 0.70
N ASP A 70 1.09 5.25 1.74
CA ASP A 70 0.94 6.71 1.63
C ASP A 70 2.18 7.37 1.01
N GLY A 71 3.38 6.87 1.37
CA GLY A 71 4.62 7.30 0.75
C GLY A 71 4.68 6.95 -0.75
N CYS A 72 4.27 5.73 -1.12
CA CYS A 72 4.20 5.33 -2.53
C CYS A 72 3.19 6.16 -3.32
N ASP A 73 2.02 6.46 -2.73
CA ASP A 73 0.98 7.28 -3.36
C ASP A 73 1.48 8.69 -3.65
N SER A 74 2.17 9.31 -2.68
CA SER A 74 2.80 10.63 -2.85
C SER A 74 3.80 10.66 -4.01
N GLU A 75 4.63 9.63 -4.16
CA GLU A 75 5.58 9.53 -5.28
C GLU A 75 4.86 9.36 -6.63
N PHE A 76 3.75 8.64 -6.67
CA PHE A 76 2.95 8.50 -7.88
C PHE A 76 2.24 9.79 -8.27
N GLU A 77 1.76 10.57 -7.30
CA GLU A 77 1.19 11.89 -7.57
C GLU A 77 2.22 12.80 -8.25
N VAL A 78 3.46 12.81 -7.77
CA VAL A 78 4.54 13.57 -8.39
C VAL A 78 4.74 13.09 -9.83
N VAL A 79 4.91 11.79 -10.08
CA VAL A 79 5.09 11.28 -11.45
C VAL A 79 3.93 11.69 -12.37
N ALA A 80 2.69 11.60 -11.90
CA ALA A 80 1.52 11.97 -12.66
C ALA A 80 1.48 13.48 -13.00
N GLU A 81 1.89 14.34 -12.08
CA GLU A 81 2.01 15.79 -12.30
C GLU A 81 3.03 16.08 -13.40
N TRP A 82 4.23 15.49 -13.32
CA TRP A 82 5.28 15.65 -14.33
C TRP A 82 4.84 15.17 -15.71
N GLU A 83 4.15 14.02 -15.81
CA GLU A 83 3.63 13.51 -17.08
C GLU A 83 2.57 14.44 -17.67
N SER A 84 1.69 15.01 -16.83
CA SER A 84 0.65 15.96 -17.24
C SER A 84 1.25 17.27 -17.77
N ASP A 85 2.27 17.81 -17.08
CA ASP A 85 2.95 19.03 -17.51
C ASP A 85 3.66 18.85 -18.85
N MET A 86 4.38 17.74 -19.04
CA MET A 86 5.02 17.41 -20.31
C MET A 86 4.02 17.30 -21.46
N GLN A 87 2.88 16.64 -21.24
CA GLN A 87 1.81 16.53 -22.24
C GLN A 87 1.25 17.91 -22.61
N THR A 88 1.05 18.78 -21.61
CA THR A 88 0.55 20.14 -21.81
C THR A 88 1.53 20.98 -22.63
N GLU A 89 2.82 20.95 -22.29
CA GLU A 89 3.86 21.66 -23.04
C GLU A 89 3.96 21.15 -24.48
N MET A 90 3.96 19.83 -24.70
CA MET A 90 3.99 19.25 -26.06
C MET A 90 2.77 19.65 -26.89
N ALA A 91 1.57 19.66 -26.30
CA ALA A 91 0.36 20.11 -26.98
C ALA A 91 0.44 21.58 -27.38
N GLN A 92 0.93 22.44 -26.49
CA GLN A 92 1.16 23.84 -26.81
C GLN A 92 2.12 23.98 -28.00
N TYR A 93 3.28 23.32 -27.96
CA TYR A 93 4.24 23.35 -29.08
C TYR A 93 3.65 22.86 -30.41
N ALA A 94 2.77 21.86 -30.38
CA ALA A 94 2.09 21.36 -31.57
C ALA A 94 1.09 22.37 -32.14
N ASP A 95 0.39 23.13 -31.29
CA ASP A 95 -0.54 24.19 -31.71
C ASP A 95 0.17 25.44 -32.31
N TRP A 96 1.46 25.63 -32.04
CA TRP A 96 2.27 26.72 -32.59
C TRP A 96 2.77 26.49 -34.03
N TYR A 97 2.62 25.27 -34.58
CA TYR A 97 3.03 24.87 -35.94
C TYR A 97 1.84 24.47 -36.83
#